data_AF-A0A953XST9-F1
#
_entry.id   AF-A0A953XST9-F1
#
_cell.length_a   1.000
_cell.length_b   1.000
_cell.length_c   1.000
_cell.angle_alpha   90.00
_cell.angle_beta   90.00
_cell.angle_gamma   90.00
#
_symmetry.space_group_name_H-M   'P 1'
#
loop_
_entity.id
_entity.type
_entity.pdbx_description
1 polymer ?
#
loop_
_entity_poly.entity_id
_entity_poly.type
_entity_poly.pdbx_seq_one_letter_code
_entity_poly.pdbx_strand_id
1 'polypeptide(L)'
;MVVETLPQAVARWSADEVAARWMRLFPRRDQNDEVRVKALAGNDERIKVLRKRLSDLSWFMRCLSEPIARAANREDVCKGRFWEGRFKCQVLLDESAVLAAMAYVDLNPVRAKLCDTLEASAHTSAVKRLTAIEQESTAAELPLAPIAGLRGFGVLRMTQIEYLRLVDYTGRQIRADKRGAIEGPVPAVLRRMGYRPEN
;
A
#
# COMPACT_ATOMS: atom_id res chain seq x y z
N MET A 1 -0.82 -1.39 6.75
CA MET A 1 -0.87 -0.66 5.48
C MET A 1 -1.26 0.78 5.76
N VAL A 2 -0.69 1.73 5.03
CA VAL A 2 -1.09 3.16 5.05
C VAL A 2 -1.77 3.45 3.71
N VAL A 3 -2.94 4.10 3.75
CA VAL A 3 -3.76 4.39 2.57
C VAL A 3 -4.17 5.85 2.60
N GLU A 4 -4.09 6.49 1.44
CA GLU A 4 -4.63 7.83 1.21
C GLU A 4 -5.84 7.72 0.27
N THR A 5 -6.96 8.35 0.64
CA THR A 5 -8.10 8.49 -0.26
C THR A 5 -7.94 9.78 -1.06
N LEU A 6 -8.20 9.70 -2.38
CA LEU A 6 -8.05 10.85 -3.30
C LEU A 6 -9.37 11.20 -3.99
N PRO A 7 -10.42 11.66 -3.26
CA PRO A 7 -11.71 12.00 -3.87
C PRO A 7 -11.61 13.01 -5.03
N GLN A 8 -10.67 13.95 -4.95
CA GLN A 8 -10.38 14.94 -5.98
C GLN A 8 -9.87 14.33 -7.29
N ALA A 9 -9.11 13.23 -7.22
CA ALA A 9 -8.68 12.53 -8.42
C ALA A 9 -9.85 11.78 -9.04
N VAL A 10 -10.65 11.10 -8.21
CA VAL A 10 -11.85 10.38 -8.65
C VAL A 10 -12.90 11.35 -9.22
N ALA A 11 -13.01 12.58 -8.72
CA ALA A 11 -13.92 13.60 -9.24
C ALA A 11 -13.64 14.00 -10.70
N ARG A 12 -12.39 13.86 -11.16
CA ARG A 12 -11.99 14.23 -12.53
C ARG A 12 -12.25 13.14 -13.57
N TRP A 13 -12.56 11.91 -13.14
CA TRP A 13 -12.77 10.81 -14.08
C TRP A 13 -14.03 10.99 -14.94
N SER A 14 -13.99 10.55 -16.19
CA SER A 14 -15.19 10.49 -17.02
C SER A 14 -16.16 9.40 -16.54
N ALA A 15 -17.40 9.42 -17.03
CA ALA A 15 -18.36 8.34 -16.77
C ALA A 15 -17.83 6.98 -17.25
N ASP A 16 -17.23 6.94 -18.44
CA ASP A 16 -16.61 5.74 -19.00
C ASP A 16 -15.46 5.22 -18.12
N GLU A 17 -14.60 6.10 -17.61
CA GLU A 17 -13.51 5.70 -16.72
C GLU A 17 -14.02 5.12 -15.39
N VAL A 18 -15.06 5.73 -14.80
CA VAL A 18 -15.71 5.21 -13.59
C VAL A 18 -16.32 3.83 -13.85
N ALA A 19 -17.05 3.69 -14.97
CA ALA A 19 -17.66 2.42 -15.36
C ALA A 19 -16.59 1.34 -15.61
N ALA A 20 -15.56 1.63 -16.40
CA ALA A 20 -14.47 0.71 -16.71
C ALA A 20 -13.72 0.25 -15.44
N ARG A 21 -13.39 1.17 -14.53
CA ARG A 21 -12.74 0.84 -13.25
C ARG A 21 -13.63 -0.04 -12.38
N TRP A 22 -14.92 0.27 -12.29
CA TRP A 22 -15.87 -0.54 -11.52
C TRP A 22 -16.01 -1.96 -12.09
N MET A 23 -16.04 -2.09 -13.42
CA MET A 23 -16.15 -3.36 -14.12
C MET A 23 -14.94 -4.27 -13.90
N ARG A 24 -13.74 -3.70 -13.79
CA ARG A 24 -12.51 -4.44 -13.42
C ARG A 24 -12.58 -5.03 -12.02
N LEU A 25 -13.23 -4.35 -11.07
CA LEU A 25 -13.40 -4.83 -9.70
C LEU A 25 -14.50 -5.90 -9.59
N PHE A 26 -15.53 -5.80 -10.42
CA PHE A 26 -16.70 -6.70 -10.41
C PHE A 26 -16.97 -7.28 -11.80
N PRO A 27 -16.05 -8.13 -12.32
CA PRO A 27 -16.22 -8.75 -13.62
C PRO A 27 -17.44 -9.68 -13.61
N ARG A 28 -18.19 -9.73 -14.71
CA ARG A 28 -19.23 -10.74 -14.94
C ARG A 28 -18.96 -11.44 -16.26
N ARG A 29 -19.17 -12.75 -16.30
CA ARG A 29 -18.82 -13.62 -17.44
C ARG A 29 -19.91 -13.68 -18.52
N ASP A 30 -21.01 -12.93 -18.37
CA ASP A 30 -22.25 -13.10 -19.12
C ASP A 30 -22.37 -12.20 -20.36
N GLN A 31 -21.53 -11.17 -20.53
CA GLN A 31 -21.61 -10.23 -21.67
C GLN A 31 -20.24 -9.62 -22.01
N ASN A 32 -20.15 -9.00 -23.20
CA ASN A 32 -18.98 -8.21 -23.62
C ASN A 32 -18.78 -7.00 -22.69
N ASP A 33 -17.55 -6.84 -22.18
CA ASP A 33 -17.16 -5.78 -21.24
C ASP A 33 -17.40 -4.38 -21.80
N GLU A 34 -17.15 -4.14 -23.10
CA GLU A 34 -17.30 -2.81 -23.71
C GLU A 34 -18.77 -2.34 -23.70
N VAL A 35 -19.69 -3.25 -24.02
CA VAL A 35 -21.13 -2.95 -24.04
C VAL A 35 -21.62 -2.57 -22.65
N ARG A 36 -21.15 -3.30 -21.63
CA ARG A 36 -21.52 -3.03 -20.24
C ARG A 36 -20.93 -1.73 -19.70
N VAL A 37 -19.70 -1.41 -20.07
CA VAL A 37 -19.08 -0.11 -19.70
C VAL A 37 -19.92 1.02 -20.27
N LYS A 38 -20.27 0.98 -21.56
CA LYS A 38 -21.11 2.01 -22.19
C LYS A 38 -22.50 2.12 -21.56
N ALA A 39 -23.18 0.99 -21.33
CA ALA A 39 -24.50 0.99 -20.68
C ALA A 39 -24.45 1.56 -19.25
N LEU A 40 -23.38 1.27 -18.50
CA LEU A 40 -23.18 1.79 -17.16
C LEU A 40 -22.81 3.29 -17.15
N ALA A 41 -21.97 3.70 -18.11
CA ALA A 41 -21.56 5.09 -18.31
C ALA A 41 -22.74 6.00 -18.67
N GLY A 42 -23.72 5.49 -19.43
CA GLY A 42 -24.95 6.21 -19.75
C GLY A 42 -25.96 6.37 -18.60
N ASN A 43 -25.66 5.86 -17.40
CA ASN A 43 -26.52 5.99 -16.23
C ASN A 43 -25.89 6.93 -15.18
N ASP A 44 -26.21 8.21 -15.27
CA ASP A 44 -25.63 9.26 -14.43
C ASP A 44 -25.81 9.02 -12.93
N GLU A 45 -27.00 8.60 -12.50
CA GLU A 45 -27.27 8.31 -11.09
C GLU A 45 -26.42 7.16 -10.58
N ARG A 46 -26.23 6.14 -11.42
CA ARG A 46 -25.34 5.03 -11.08
C ARG A 46 -23.89 5.49 -11.01
N ILE A 47 -23.43 6.29 -11.97
CA ILE A 47 -22.05 6.81 -12.00
C ILE A 47 -21.75 7.67 -10.76
N LYS A 48 -22.69 8.52 -10.32
CA LYS A 48 -22.54 9.30 -9.07
C LYS A 48 -22.31 8.39 -7.87
N VAL A 49 -23.08 7.31 -7.75
CA VAL A 49 -22.90 6.32 -6.67
C VAL A 49 -21.56 5.62 -6.78
N LEU A 50 -21.20 5.14 -7.99
CA LEU A 50 -19.95 4.40 -8.19
C LEU A 50 -18.72 5.26 -7.91
N ARG A 51 -18.74 6.53 -8.29
CA ARG A 51 -17.68 7.49 -8.00
C ARG A 51 -17.42 7.61 -6.50
N LYS A 52 -18.48 7.78 -5.69
CA LYS A 52 -18.37 7.79 -4.22
C LYS A 52 -17.76 6.50 -3.68
N ARG A 53 -18.18 5.34 -4.20
CA ARG A 53 -17.67 4.02 -3.77
C ARG A 53 -16.21 3.80 -4.14
N LEU A 54 -15.78 4.26 -5.32
CA LEU A 54 -14.39 4.15 -5.77
C LEU A 54 -13.42 5.03 -4.97
N SER A 55 -13.93 6.01 -4.22
CA SER A 55 -13.15 6.83 -3.28
C SER A 55 -13.41 6.50 -1.81
N ASP A 56 -14.08 5.39 -1.49
CA ASP A 56 -14.49 5.02 -0.13
C ASP A 56 -13.62 3.90 0.45
N LEU A 57 -13.07 4.14 1.65
CA LEU A 57 -12.18 3.19 2.32
C LEU A 57 -12.89 1.87 2.66
N SER A 58 -14.17 1.89 3.03
CA SER A 58 -14.91 0.68 3.38
C SER A 58 -15.17 -0.18 2.16
N TRP A 59 -15.44 0.43 1.01
CA TRP A 59 -15.54 -0.27 -0.28
C TRP A 59 -14.20 -0.87 -0.70
N PHE A 60 -13.10 -0.13 -0.55
CA PHE A 60 -11.76 -0.65 -0.79
C PHE A 60 -11.46 -1.87 0.09
N MET A 61 -11.67 -1.76 1.41
CA MET A 61 -11.43 -2.86 2.36
C MET A 61 -12.33 -4.06 2.07
N ARG A 62 -13.59 -3.86 1.68
CA ARG A 62 -14.46 -4.95 1.25
C ARG A 62 -13.87 -5.69 0.04
N CYS A 63 -13.43 -4.96 -0.98
CA CYS A 63 -12.86 -5.56 -2.20
C CYS A 63 -11.54 -6.28 -1.94
N LEU A 64 -10.78 -5.84 -0.93
CA LEU A 64 -9.55 -6.49 -0.51
C LEU A 64 -9.81 -7.75 0.33
N SER A 65 -10.68 -7.64 1.34
CA SER A 65 -10.87 -8.68 2.36
C SER A 65 -11.74 -9.85 1.90
N GLU A 66 -12.74 -9.61 1.04
CA GLU A 66 -13.67 -10.67 0.61
C GLU A 66 -12.97 -11.76 -0.23
N PRO A 67 -12.18 -11.45 -1.28
CA PRO A 67 -11.51 -12.49 -2.06
C PRO A 67 -10.54 -13.32 -1.24
N ILE A 68 -9.80 -12.69 -0.32
CA ILE A 68 -8.87 -13.38 0.60
C ILE A 68 -9.63 -14.36 1.50
N ALA A 69 -10.71 -13.90 2.15
CA ALA A 69 -11.54 -14.76 3.00
C ALA A 69 -12.12 -15.96 2.23
N ARG A 70 -12.59 -15.72 0.99
CA ARG A 70 -13.14 -16.79 0.14
C ARG A 70 -12.07 -17.76 -0.35
N ALA A 71 -10.85 -17.30 -0.60
CA ALA A 71 -9.72 -18.15 -0.97
C ALA A 71 -9.29 -19.03 0.19
N ALA A 72 -9.06 -18.44 1.38
CA ALA A 72 -8.66 -19.18 2.57
C ALA A 72 -9.72 -20.21 3.01
N ASN A 73 -11.00 -19.83 3.06
CA ASN A 73 -12.06 -20.79 3.39
C ASN A 73 -12.13 -21.97 2.39
N ARG A 74 -11.80 -21.73 1.11
CA ARG A 74 -11.78 -22.79 0.09
C ARG A 74 -10.58 -23.72 0.28
N GLU A 75 -9.42 -23.15 0.58
CA GLU A 75 -8.19 -23.88 0.89
C GLU A 75 -8.38 -24.79 2.10
N ASP A 76 -9.03 -24.29 3.15
CA ASP A 76 -9.32 -25.03 4.38
C ASP A 76 -10.58 -25.92 4.30
N VAL A 77 -11.24 -25.98 3.13
CA VAL A 77 -12.49 -26.73 2.90
C VAL A 77 -13.57 -26.40 3.95
N CYS A 78 -13.61 -25.15 4.40
CA CYS A 78 -14.51 -24.69 5.45
C CYS A 78 -15.47 -23.61 4.95
N LYS A 79 -16.46 -23.27 5.78
CA LYS A 79 -17.40 -22.19 5.53
C LYS A 79 -17.49 -21.32 6.78
N GLY A 80 -17.86 -20.07 6.58
CA GLY A 80 -18.11 -19.14 7.67
C GLY A 80 -17.17 -17.94 7.63
N ARG A 81 -17.01 -17.33 8.81
CA ARG A 81 -16.33 -16.04 8.97
C ARG A 81 -14.83 -16.25 9.09
N PHE A 82 -14.07 -15.77 8.11
CA PHE A 82 -12.61 -15.81 8.12
C PHE A 82 -11.98 -14.74 9.05
N TRP A 83 -12.49 -13.50 8.99
CA TRP A 83 -11.95 -12.38 9.78
C TRP A 83 -12.68 -12.21 11.12
N GLU A 84 -11.94 -12.08 12.23
CA GLU A 84 -12.49 -11.90 13.59
C GLU A 84 -13.39 -10.66 13.77
N GLY A 85 -13.17 -9.61 12.97
CA GLY A 85 -13.70 -8.27 13.21
C GLY A 85 -14.03 -7.50 11.93
N ARG A 86 -14.58 -6.30 12.11
CA ARG A 86 -14.46 -5.23 11.10
C ARG A 86 -13.02 -4.74 11.08
N PHE A 87 -12.58 -4.18 9.95
CA PHE A 87 -11.29 -3.52 9.91
C PHE A 87 -11.26 -2.32 10.87
N LYS A 88 -10.09 -2.03 11.43
CA LYS A 88 -9.83 -0.81 12.19
C LYS A 88 -9.04 0.15 11.30
N CYS A 89 -9.36 1.43 11.34
CA CYS A 89 -8.60 2.47 10.68
C CYS A 89 -8.35 3.61 11.66
N GLN A 90 -7.12 4.11 11.67
CA GLN A 90 -6.72 5.29 12.43
C GLN A 90 -6.41 6.40 11.42
N VAL A 91 -6.99 7.58 11.65
CA VAL A 91 -6.66 8.76 10.83
C VAL A 91 -5.30 9.28 11.29
N LEU A 92 -4.44 9.56 10.32
CA LEU A 92 -3.11 10.16 10.51
C LEU A 92 -3.24 11.63 10.11
N LEU A 93 -3.01 12.53 11.06
CA LEU A 93 -3.39 13.95 10.94
C LEU A 93 -2.22 14.85 10.50
N ASP A 94 -1.00 14.33 10.48
CA ASP A 94 0.21 15.07 10.13
C ASP A 94 1.25 14.17 9.44
N GLU A 95 2.24 14.79 8.81
CA GLU A 95 3.32 14.10 8.09
C GLU A 95 4.12 13.14 9.00
N SER A 96 4.38 13.53 10.25
CA SER A 96 5.10 12.70 11.21
C SER A 96 4.33 11.42 11.55
N ALA A 97 3.01 11.51 11.73
CA ALA A 97 2.13 10.37 11.97
C ALA A 97 2.08 9.43 10.75
N VAL A 98 2.04 9.98 9.53
CA VAL A 98 2.12 9.21 8.28
C VAL A 98 3.44 8.46 8.20
N LEU A 99 4.55 9.17 8.38
CA LEU A 99 5.90 8.62 8.32
C LEU A 99 6.13 7.53 9.37
N ALA A 100 5.70 7.77 10.61
CA ALA A 100 5.78 6.80 11.70
C ALA A 100 4.97 5.53 11.39
N ALA A 101 3.75 5.67 10.87
CA ALA A 101 2.91 4.54 10.48
C ALA A 101 3.51 3.75 9.31
N MET A 102 4.08 4.44 8.31
CA MET A 102 4.76 3.79 7.19
C MET A 102 5.99 3.00 7.66
N ALA A 103 6.86 3.61 8.47
CA ALA A 103 8.03 2.96 9.05
C ALA A 103 7.63 1.77 9.95
N TYR A 104 6.57 1.91 10.74
CA TYR A 104 6.03 0.82 11.55
C TYR A 104 5.63 -0.39 10.67
N VAL A 105 4.90 -0.15 9.58
CA VAL A 105 4.48 -1.22 8.66
C VAL A 105 5.68 -1.93 8.03
N ASP A 106 6.68 -1.19 7.57
CA ASP A 106 7.87 -1.76 6.93
C ASP A 106 8.80 -2.49 7.92
N LEU A 107 8.82 -2.06 9.18
CA LEU A 107 9.60 -2.69 10.24
C LEU A 107 8.87 -3.84 10.93
N ASN A 108 7.58 -4.05 10.69
CA ASN A 108 6.81 -5.08 11.39
C ASN A 108 7.41 -6.49 11.25
N PRO A 109 7.84 -6.96 10.06
CA PRO A 109 8.47 -8.28 9.95
C PRO A 109 9.73 -8.40 10.81
N VAL A 110 10.56 -7.36 10.85
CA VAL A 110 11.76 -7.32 11.72
C VAL A 110 11.37 -7.32 13.19
N ARG A 111 10.42 -6.47 13.60
CA ARG A 111 9.97 -6.38 14.99
C ARG A 111 9.29 -7.67 15.48
N ALA A 112 8.77 -8.47 14.55
CA ALA A 112 8.21 -9.79 14.81
C ALA A 112 9.24 -10.94 14.76
N LYS A 113 10.53 -10.65 14.50
CA LYS A 113 11.60 -11.64 14.29
C LYS A 113 11.35 -12.59 13.11
N LEU A 114 10.69 -12.11 12.06
CA LEU A 114 10.52 -12.85 10.81
C LEU A 114 11.71 -12.66 9.86
N CYS A 115 12.48 -11.58 10.02
CA CYS A 115 13.68 -11.29 9.27
C CYS A 115 14.59 -10.30 10.02
N ASP A 116 15.88 -10.26 9.67
CA ASP A 116 16.87 -9.44 10.39
C ASP A 116 17.33 -8.19 9.59
N THR A 117 16.90 -8.08 8.33
CA THR A 117 17.22 -6.98 7.42
C THR A 117 15.97 -6.43 6.73
N LEU A 118 16.10 -5.23 6.15
CA LEU A 118 15.04 -4.68 5.31
C LEU A 118 14.87 -5.49 4.03
N GLU A 119 15.94 -5.96 3.39
CA GLU A 119 15.88 -6.75 2.14
C GLU A 119 15.13 -8.06 2.29
N ALA A 120 15.22 -8.69 3.46
CA ALA A 120 14.53 -9.95 3.74
C ALA A 120 13.03 -9.74 4.07
N SER A 121 12.57 -8.50 4.21
CA SER A 121 11.19 -8.14 4.53
C SER A 121 10.28 -8.19 3.28
N ALA A 122 10.14 -9.38 2.68
CA ALA A 122 9.69 -9.62 1.29
C ALA A 122 8.39 -8.92 0.85
N HIS A 123 7.47 -8.63 1.77
CA HIS A 123 6.15 -8.06 1.46
C HIS A 123 5.96 -6.60 1.91
N THR A 124 7.06 -5.86 2.04
CA THR A 124 7.05 -4.46 2.51
C THR A 124 7.36 -3.45 1.41
N SER A 125 7.08 -2.17 1.69
CA SER A 125 7.41 -1.09 0.76
C SER A 125 8.92 -0.88 0.67
N ALA A 126 9.63 -1.06 1.79
CA ALA A 126 11.09 -0.97 1.86
C ALA A 126 11.80 -1.86 0.84
N VAL A 127 11.46 -3.16 0.78
CA VAL A 127 12.07 -4.08 -0.22
C VAL A 127 11.79 -3.61 -1.63
N LYS A 128 10.54 -3.27 -1.96
CA LYS A 128 10.18 -2.81 -3.30
C LYS A 128 10.97 -1.57 -3.73
N ARG A 129 11.19 -0.63 -2.80
CA ARG A 129 11.99 0.58 -3.05
C ARG A 129 13.47 0.23 -3.20
N LEU A 130 14.02 -0.62 -2.35
CA LEU A 130 15.41 -1.10 -2.47
C LEU A 130 15.64 -1.80 -3.81
N THR A 131 14.75 -2.71 -4.22
CA THR A 131 14.83 -3.38 -5.53
C THR A 131 14.79 -2.38 -6.69
N ALA A 132 13.91 -1.37 -6.62
CA ALA A 132 13.81 -0.36 -7.67
C ALA A 132 15.12 0.45 -7.80
N ILE A 133 15.75 0.81 -6.67
CA ILE A 133 17.01 1.56 -6.66
C ILE A 133 18.19 0.68 -7.12
N GLU A 134 18.17 -0.62 -6.80
CA GLU A 134 19.18 -1.57 -7.31
C GLU A 134 19.10 -1.69 -8.83
N GLN A 135 17.88 -1.69 -9.40
CA GLN A 135 17.66 -1.74 -10.84
C GLN A 135 18.01 -0.40 -11.52
N GLU A 136 17.67 0.71 -10.89
CA GLU A 136 17.89 2.05 -11.43
C GLU A 136 18.29 3.01 -10.30
N SER A 137 19.57 3.34 -10.20
CA SER A 137 20.09 4.14 -9.07
C SER A 137 19.51 5.55 -8.99
N THR A 138 19.03 6.12 -10.10
CA THR A 138 18.34 7.44 -10.11
C THR A 138 17.01 7.39 -9.36
N ALA A 139 16.42 6.20 -9.17
CA ALA A 139 15.19 6.04 -8.40
C ALA A 139 15.34 6.47 -6.93
N ALA A 140 16.56 6.51 -6.39
CA ALA A 140 16.83 6.94 -5.03
C ALA A 140 16.39 8.38 -4.76
N GLU A 141 16.65 9.28 -5.72
CA GLU A 141 16.37 10.71 -5.62
C GLU A 141 14.95 11.08 -6.05
N LEU A 142 14.17 10.11 -6.56
CA LEU A 142 12.78 10.36 -6.90
C LEU A 142 11.96 10.66 -5.64
N PRO A 143 10.93 11.53 -5.74
CA PRO A 143 9.99 11.74 -4.64
C PRO A 143 9.36 10.42 -4.16
N LEU A 144 9.15 10.32 -2.86
CA LEU A 144 8.49 9.19 -2.23
C LEU A 144 7.07 9.03 -2.81
N ALA A 145 6.90 7.98 -3.61
CA ALA A 145 5.64 7.71 -4.28
C ALA A 145 4.88 6.54 -3.61
N PRO A 146 3.54 6.47 -3.76
CA PRO A 146 2.76 5.30 -3.38
C PRO A 146 3.26 4.04 -4.08
N ILE A 147 3.32 2.92 -3.35
CA ILE A 147 3.68 1.61 -3.94
C ILE A 147 2.63 1.12 -4.94
N ALA A 148 1.37 1.47 -4.69
CA ALA A 148 0.24 1.17 -5.54
C ALA A 148 -0.70 2.38 -5.55
N GLY A 149 -1.25 2.70 -6.72
CA GLY A 149 -2.15 3.84 -6.89
C GLY A 149 -1.61 4.88 -7.86
N LEU A 150 -2.06 6.13 -7.69
CA LEU A 150 -1.72 7.24 -8.55
C LEU A 150 -0.39 7.87 -8.12
N ARG A 151 0.59 7.91 -9.02
CA ARG A 151 1.85 8.64 -8.79
C ARG A 151 1.60 10.15 -8.78
N GLY A 152 2.49 10.90 -8.11
CA GLY A 152 2.38 12.35 -7.96
C GLY A 152 1.42 12.80 -6.85
N PHE A 153 0.77 11.83 -6.18
CA PHE A 153 0.03 12.06 -4.94
C PHE A 153 0.82 11.45 -3.78
N GLY A 154 0.79 12.11 -2.63
CA GLY A 154 1.52 11.72 -1.43
C GLY A 154 1.78 12.93 -0.55
N VAL A 155 1.67 12.75 0.76
CA VAL A 155 1.75 13.85 1.73
C VAL A 155 3.20 14.16 2.10
N LEU A 156 4.10 13.18 2.02
CA LEU A 156 5.48 13.31 2.48
C LEU A 156 6.39 13.91 1.40
N ARG A 157 7.03 15.04 1.73
CA ARG A 157 8.05 15.68 0.89
C ARG A 157 9.43 15.15 1.23
N MET A 158 9.72 13.94 0.77
CA MET A 158 11.05 13.34 0.85
C MET A 158 11.28 12.42 -0.34
N THR A 159 12.52 12.05 -0.56
CA THR A 159 12.96 11.09 -1.58
C THR A 159 12.78 9.66 -1.11
N GLN A 160 12.90 8.70 -2.04
CA GLN A 160 12.93 7.28 -1.71
C GLN A 160 14.07 6.94 -0.74
N ILE A 161 15.25 7.53 -0.96
CA ILE A 161 16.45 7.23 -0.19
C ILE A 161 16.38 7.80 1.23
N GLU A 162 15.86 9.02 1.41
CA GLU A 162 15.65 9.62 2.73
C GLU A 162 14.70 8.77 3.58
N TYR A 163 13.61 8.28 2.98
CA TYR A 163 12.68 7.38 3.65
C TYR A 163 13.38 6.07 4.09
N LEU A 164 14.13 5.42 3.20
CA LEU A 164 14.81 4.16 3.52
C LEU A 164 15.89 4.31 4.60
N ARG A 165 16.66 5.41 4.58
CA ARG A 165 17.63 5.74 5.64
C ARG A 165 16.94 5.88 7.00
N LEU A 166 15.80 6.57 7.04
CA LEU A 166 15.01 6.73 8.26
C LEU A 166 14.47 5.39 8.77
N VAL A 167 13.99 4.54 7.87
CA VAL A 167 13.47 3.21 8.22
C VAL A 167 14.59 2.32 8.77
N ASP A 168 15.75 2.27 8.11
CA ASP A 168 16.89 1.47 8.60
C ASP A 168 17.39 1.98 9.96
N TYR A 169 17.59 3.30 10.09
CA TYR A 169 17.97 3.93 11.37
C TYR A 169 17.01 3.54 12.48
N THR A 170 15.70 3.74 12.26
CA THR A 170 14.65 3.43 13.23
C THR A 170 14.54 1.93 13.52
N GLY A 171 14.83 1.08 12.53
CA GLY A 171 14.79 -0.37 12.65
C GLY A 171 15.91 -0.91 13.55
N ARG A 172 17.10 -0.30 13.50
CA ARG A 172 18.25 -0.66 14.34
C ARG A 172 18.10 -0.24 15.80
N GLN A 173 17.33 0.82 16.08
CA GLN A 173 17.09 1.25 17.46
C GLN A 173 16.40 0.13 18.26
N ILE A 174 17.05 -0.29 19.35
CA ILE A 174 16.50 -1.28 20.29
C ILE A 174 15.35 -0.61 21.04
N ARG A 175 14.22 -1.32 21.08
CA ARG A 175 13.01 -0.87 21.77
C ARG A 175 12.62 -1.89 22.81
N ALA A 176 12.57 -1.50 24.08
CA ALA A 176 12.20 -2.38 25.18
C ALA A 176 10.82 -3.02 25.01
N ASP A 177 9.91 -2.36 24.27
CA ASP A 177 8.56 -2.86 23.98
C ASP A 177 8.46 -3.77 22.74
N LYS A 178 9.57 -4.04 22.03
CA LYS A 178 9.59 -4.84 20.79
C LYS A 178 10.52 -6.04 20.91
N ARG A 179 10.15 -7.12 20.20
CA ARG A 179 10.88 -8.40 20.28
C ARG A 179 12.17 -8.38 19.45
N GLY A 180 12.18 -7.70 18.31
CA GLY A 180 13.33 -7.66 17.39
C GLY A 180 13.76 -6.24 17.02
N ALA A 181 14.95 -6.13 16.45
CA ALA A 181 15.53 -4.95 15.82
C ALA A 181 16.30 -5.40 14.56
N ILE A 182 16.68 -4.47 13.69
CA ILE A 182 17.56 -4.78 12.57
C ILE A 182 18.95 -5.09 13.14
N GLU A 183 19.35 -6.35 13.06
CA GLU A 183 20.68 -6.82 13.49
C GLU A 183 21.59 -7.08 12.27
N GLY A 184 21.00 -7.23 11.08
CA GLY A 184 21.75 -7.48 9.87
C GLY A 184 22.45 -6.24 9.28
N PRO A 185 23.23 -6.43 8.21
CA PRO A 185 24.01 -5.36 7.60
C PRO A 185 23.11 -4.27 7.03
N VAL A 186 23.65 -3.05 6.92
CA VAL A 186 23.00 -1.94 6.20
C VAL A 186 22.76 -2.37 4.76
N PRO A 187 21.59 -2.07 4.18
CA PRO A 187 21.32 -2.45 2.80
C PRO A 187 22.39 -1.98 1.82
N ALA A 188 22.77 -2.84 0.88
CA ALA A 188 23.89 -2.58 -0.03
C ALA A 188 23.74 -1.24 -0.78
N VAL A 189 22.53 -0.95 -1.27
CA VAL A 189 22.15 0.33 -1.87
C VAL A 189 22.48 1.52 -0.96
N LEU A 190 22.02 1.46 0.30
CA LEU A 190 22.20 2.56 1.25
C LEU A 190 23.69 2.77 1.54
N ARG A 191 24.44 1.68 1.70
CA ARG A 191 25.90 1.72 1.93
C ARG A 191 26.65 2.34 0.76
N ARG A 192 26.32 1.99 -0.49
CA ARG A 192 26.91 2.60 -1.69
C ARG A 192 26.61 4.10 -1.79
N MET A 193 25.46 4.52 -1.24
CA MET A 193 25.05 5.92 -1.15
C MET A 193 25.57 6.62 0.12
N GLY A 194 26.59 6.07 0.77
CA GLY A 194 27.30 6.69 1.90
C GLY A 194 26.55 6.68 3.24
N TYR A 195 25.44 5.95 3.35
CA TYR A 195 24.70 5.88 4.61
C TYR A 195 25.43 5.02 5.65
N ARG A 196 25.54 5.57 6.88
CA ARG A 196 26.06 4.89 8.06
C ARG A 196 25.07 5.08 9.21
N PRO A 197 24.63 4.01 9.89
CA PRO A 197 23.59 4.09 10.92
C PRO A 197 24.08 4.66 12.27
N GLU A 198 25.39 4.86 12.42
CA GLU A 198 26.05 5.31 13.65
C GLU A 198 26.30 6.84 13.70
N ASN A 199 25.83 7.58 12.69
CA ASN A 199 25.87 9.05 12.64
C ASN A 199 24.49 9.64 12.96
#